data_AF-A0A9E4N4N8-F1
#
_entry.id   AF-A0A9E4N4N8-F1
#
_cell.length_a   1.000
_cell.length_b   1.000
_cell.length_c   1.000
_cell.angle_alpha   90.00
_cell.angle_beta   90.00
_cell.angle_gamma   90.00
#
_symmetry.space_group_name_H-M   'P 1'
#
loop_
_entity.id
_entity.type
_entity.pdbx_description
1 polymer ?
#
loop_
_entity_poly.entity_id
_entity_poly.type
_entity_poly.pdbx_seq_one_letter_code
_entity_poly.pdbx_strand_id
1 'polypeptide(L)'
;MLTYLIRRVLLMVPTLLGITLVVFVVMASSPGGISAQSLVEGQNLDPEAKQEIEAYYNRLYGLDDPPYMQYLRWLNNVSPIGFVFDEENQMSGFSFSKGADFGRSFRYGRPVTDLLAERVPITVLLNVLS
;
A
#
# COMPACT_ATOMS: atom_id res chain seq x y z
N MET A 1 21.82 -19.57 22.56
CA MET A 1 21.77 -18.25 21.88
C MET A 1 21.05 -18.33 20.52
N LEU A 2 21.40 -19.26 19.62
CA LEU A 2 20.71 -19.42 18.31
C LEU A 2 19.20 -19.66 18.43
N THR A 3 18.76 -20.57 19.32
CA THR A 3 17.34 -20.87 19.57
C THR A 3 16.57 -19.64 20.08
N TYR A 4 17.22 -18.80 20.88
CA TYR A 4 16.64 -17.55 21.37
C TYR A 4 16.48 -16.53 20.24
N LEU A 5 17.49 -16.39 19.37
CA LEU A 5 17.41 -15.52 18.18
C LEU A 5 16.30 -15.98 17.23
N ILE A 6 16.23 -17.27 16.91
CA ILE A 6 15.18 -17.83 16.04
C ILE A 6 13.80 -17.56 16.63
N ARG A 7 13.60 -17.85 17.93
CA ARG A 7 12.33 -17.58 18.61
C ARG A 7 11.95 -16.10 18.54
N ARG A 8 12.93 -15.20 18.71
CA ARG A 8 12.70 -13.75 18.65
C ARG A 8 12.31 -13.29 17.25
N VAL A 9 13.00 -13.75 16.21
CA VAL A 9 12.67 -13.44 14.81
C VAL A 9 11.29 -14.01 14.45
N LEU A 10 10.99 -15.24 14.87
CA LEU A 10 9.69 -15.86 14.59
C LEU A 10 8.55 -15.11 15.30
N LEU A 11 8.78 -14.58 16.51
CA LEU A 11 7.82 -13.72 17.21
C LEU A 11 7.68 -12.31 16.59
N MET A 12 8.68 -11.82 15.85
CA MET A 12 8.55 -10.53 15.14
C MET A 12 7.52 -10.60 14.01
N VAL A 13 7.43 -11.73 13.31
CA VAL A 13 6.49 -11.92 12.18
C VAL A 13 5.03 -11.66 12.60
N PRO A 14 4.46 -12.32 13.62
CA PRO A 14 3.09 -12.06 14.05
C PRO A 14 2.90 -10.65 14.60
N THR A 15 3.91 -10.04 15.23
CA THR A 15 3.78 -8.64 15.69
C THR A 15 3.71 -7.66 14.52
N LEU A 16 4.50 -7.85 13.48
CA LEU A 16 4.45 -7.01 12.27
C LEU A 16 3.12 -7.21 11.54
N LEU A 17 2.66 -8.45 11.40
CA LEU A 17 1.34 -8.74 10.84
C LEU A 17 0.22 -8.08 11.66
N GLY A 18 0.29 -8.13 12.99
CA GLY A 18 -0.67 -7.46 13.86
C GLY A 18 -0.71 -5.95 13.64
N ILE A 19 0.44 -5.29 13.62
CA ILE A 19 0.52 -3.83 13.40
C ILE A 19 0.01 -3.46 12.00
N THR A 20 0.42 -4.19 10.96
CA THR A 20 -0.02 -3.92 9.58
C THR A 20 -1.52 -4.13 9.41
N LEU A 21 -2.09 -5.14 10.08
CA LEU A 21 -3.54 -5.36 10.10
C LEU A 21 -4.28 -4.19 10.77
N VAL A 22 -3.78 -3.70 11.91
CA VAL A 22 -4.36 -2.53 12.58
C VAL A 22 -4.32 -1.31 11.66
N VAL A 23 -3.18 -1.04 11.02
CA VAL A 23 -3.05 0.06 10.04
C VAL A 23 -4.05 -0.10 8.90
N PHE A 24 -4.17 -1.30 8.34
CA PHE A 24 -5.12 -1.58 7.27
C PHE A 24 -6.56 -1.34 7.71
N VAL A 25 -6.96 -1.83 8.88
CA VAL A 25 -8.32 -1.63 9.41
C VAL A 25 -8.61 -0.16 9.62
N VAL A 26 -7.68 0.60 10.20
CA VAL A 26 -7.82 2.05 10.38
C VAL A 26 -8.02 2.73 9.03
N MET A 27 -7.20 2.39 8.02
CA MET A 27 -7.31 2.95 6.68
C MET A 27 -8.62 2.56 5.97
N ALA A 28 -9.03 1.30 6.05
CA ALA A 28 -10.27 0.79 5.46
C ALA A 28 -11.52 1.40 6.13
N SER A 29 -11.42 1.76 7.42
CA SER A 29 -12.50 2.40 8.18
C SER A 29 -12.56 3.93 8.05
N SER A 30 -11.54 4.56 7.44
CA SER A 30 -11.52 6.01 7.24
C SER A 30 -12.66 6.44 6.30
N PRO A 31 -13.34 7.59 6.56
CA PRO A 31 -14.21 8.20 5.56
C PRO A 31 -13.37 8.49 4.30
N GLY A 32 -13.83 8.02 3.13
CA GLY A 32 -13.02 7.94 1.92
C GLY A 32 -12.45 6.55 1.60
N GLY A 33 -12.47 5.60 2.54
CA GLY A 33 -11.96 4.22 2.40
C GLY A 33 -10.51 4.12 1.90
N ILE A 34 -10.13 2.96 1.36
CA ILE A 34 -8.96 2.80 0.46
C ILE A 34 -9.32 3.36 -0.94
N SER A 35 -10.35 4.20 -1.04
CA SER A 35 -11.07 4.42 -2.27
C SER A 35 -10.66 5.71 -2.98
N ALA A 36 -10.97 5.72 -4.27
CA ALA A 36 -10.85 6.89 -5.13
C ALA A 36 -11.81 8.03 -4.75
N GLN A 37 -12.58 7.94 -3.67
CA GLN A 37 -13.33 9.08 -3.13
C GLN A 37 -12.41 10.28 -2.91
N SER A 38 -11.17 10.07 -2.44
CA SER A 38 -10.17 11.16 -2.30
C SER A 38 -9.73 11.80 -3.65
N LEU A 39 -9.87 11.09 -4.77
CA LEU A 39 -9.61 11.62 -6.13
C LEU A 39 -10.78 12.45 -6.68
N VAL A 40 -12.00 12.18 -6.21
CA VAL A 40 -13.25 12.71 -6.75
C VAL A 40 -13.83 13.82 -5.84
N GLU A 41 -13.51 13.81 -4.55
CA GLU A 41 -14.01 14.75 -3.54
C GLU A 41 -13.59 16.20 -3.82
N GLY A 42 -12.44 16.40 -4.48
CA GLY A 42 -11.99 17.72 -4.92
C GLY A 42 -12.61 18.22 -6.24
N GLN A 43 -13.40 17.41 -6.94
CA GLN A 43 -14.01 17.80 -8.21
C GLN A 43 -15.48 18.19 -8.00
N ASN A 44 -15.88 19.38 -8.47
CA ASN A 44 -17.29 19.83 -8.51
C ASN A 44 -18.04 19.12 -9.65
N LEU A 45 -18.05 17.80 -9.63
CA LEU A 45 -18.79 16.97 -10.57
C LEU A 45 -20.20 16.70 -10.06
N ASP A 46 -21.13 16.49 -10.98
CA ASP A 46 -22.48 16.04 -10.66
C ASP A 46 -22.45 14.73 -9.85
N PRO A 47 -23.38 14.54 -8.90
CA PRO A 47 -23.38 13.38 -8.01
C PRO A 47 -23.45 12.03 -8.75
N GLU A 48 -24.03 11.97 -9.95
CA GLU A 48 -24.01 10.76 -10.79
C GLU A 48 -22.61 10.48 -11.38
N ALA A 49 -21.96 11.49 -11.97
CA ALA A 49 -20.62 11.35 -12.53
C ALA A 49 -19.57 10.97 -11.47
N LYS A 50 -19.75 11.42 -10.23
CA LYS A 50 -18.89 11.02 -9.10
C LYS A 50 -18.97 9.53 -8.82
N GLN A 51 -20.18 8.96 -8.78
CA GLN A 51 -20.39 7.54 -8.48
C GLN A 51 -19.83 6.64 -9.58
N GLU A 52 -19.95 7.03 -10.85
CA GLU A 52 -19.38 6.28 -11.97
C GLU A 52 -17.85 6.23 -11.91
N ILE A 53 -17.22 7.36 -11.60
CA ILE A 53 -15.77 7.46 -11.48
C ILE A 53 -15.27 6.65 -10.28
N GLU A 54 -15.96 6.72 -9.14
CA GLU A 54 -15.65 5.90 -7.97
C GLU A 54 -15.71 4.40 -8.28
N ALA A 55 -16.79 3.95 -8.93
CA ALA A 55 -16.95 2.55 -9.31
C ALA A 55 -15.85 2.08 -10.29
N TYR A 56 -15.44 2.93 -11.22
CA TYR A 56 -14.34 2.65 -12.14
C TYR A 56 -13.03 2.39 -11.39
N TYR A 57 -12.67 3.27 -10.46
CA TYR A 57 -11.44 3.12 -9.70
C TYR A 57 -11.48 1.96 -8.69
N ASN A 58 -12.63 1.69 -8.07
CA ASN A 58 -12.78 0.57 -7.16
C ASN A 58 -12.49 -0.76 -7.85
N ARG A 59 -12.94 -0.91 -9.11
CA ARG A 59 -12.59 -2.08 -9.94
C ARG A 59 -11.12 -2.12 -10.28
N LEU A 60 -10.55 -0.99 -10.70
CA LEU A 60 -9.14 -0.91 -11.12
C LEU A 60 -8.17 -1.30 -9.99
N TYR A 61 -8.48 -0.88 -8.76
CA TYR A 61 -7.64 -1.15 -7.58
C TYR A 61 -8.05 -2.42 -6.82
N GLY A 62 -9.07 -3.16 -7.28
CA GLY A 62 -9.55 -4.37 -6.61
C GLY A 62 -10.16 -4.10 -5.24
N LEU A 63 -10.75 -2.91 -5.04
CA LEU A 63 -11.40 -2.50 -3.80
C LEU A 63 -12.80 -3.09 -3.64
N ASP A 64 -13.33 -3.68 -4.72
CA ASP A 64 -14.57 -4.47 -4.69
C ASP A 64 -14.34 -5.90 -4.17
N ASP A 65 -13.08 -6.34 -4.04
CA ASP A 65 -12.75 -7.67 -3.53
C ASP A 65 -13.07 -7.77 -2.01
N PRO A 66 -13.24 -8.99 -1.46
CA PRO A 66 -13.41 -9.16 -0.02
C PRO A 66 -12.26 -8.54 0.80
N PRO A 67 -12.51 -8.01 2.02
CA PRO A 67 -11.52 -7.26 2.79
C PRO A 67 -10.19 -7.98 3.04
N TYR A 68 -10.24 -9.31 3.23
CA TYR A 68 -9.03 -10.11 3.41
C TYR A 68 -8.15 -10.14 2.14
N MET A 69 -8.77 -10.11 0.95
CA MET A 69 -8.06 -10.12 -0.33
C MET A 69 -7.39 -8.78 -0.57
N GLN A 70 -8.09 -7.69 -0.24
CA GLN A 70 -7.54 -6.33 -0.24
C GLN A 70 -6.33 -6.21 0.69
N TYR A 71 -6.44 -6.75 1.91
CA TYR A 71 -5.32 -6.78 2.87
C TYR A 71 -4.12 -7.56 2.34
N LEU A 72 -4.32 -8.76 1.80
CA LEU A 72 -3.22 -9.58 1.27
C LEU A 72 -2.53 -8.90 0.07
N ARG A 73 -3.30 -8.30 -0.84
CA ARG A 73 -2.78 -7.55 -1.98
C ARG A 73 -1.97 -6.34 -1.53
N TRP A 74 -2.52 -5.55 -0.60
CA TRP A 74 -1.86 -4.38 -0.02
C TRP A 74 -0.58 -4.76 0.73
N LEU A 75 -0.64 -5.77 1.60
CA LEU A 75 0.50 -6.28 2.36
C LEU A 75 1.61 -6.75 1.44
N ASN A 76 1.26 -7.45 0.36
CA ASN A 76 2.20 -7.94 -0.62
C ASN A 76 2.88 -6.83 -1.44
N ASN A 77 2.21 -5.68 -1.61
CA ASN A 77 2.77 -4.53 -2.32
C ASN A 77 3.70 -3.73 -1.41
N VAL A 78 3.28 -3.46 -0.17
CA VAL A 78 4.08 -2.70 0.81
C VAL A 78 5.28 -3.50 1.30
N SER A 79 5.17 -4.83 1.39
CA SER A 79 6.26 -5.67 1.85
C SER A 79 7.37 -5.77 0.79
N PRO A 80 8.65 -5.57 1.17
CA PRO A 80 9.78 -5.77 0.26
C PRO A 80 9.99 -7.25 -0.13
N ILE A 81 9.33 -8.16 0.59
CA ILE A 81 9.36 -9.61 0.41
C ILE A 81 7.93 -10.08 0.14
N GLY A 82 7.71 -10.83 -0.93
CA GLY A 82 6.37 -11.30 -1.27
C GLY A 82 6.26 -11.96 -2.63
N PHE A 83 5.01 -12.13 -3.07
CA PHE A 83 4.66 -12.63 -4.38
C PHE A 83 4.78 -11.54 -5.45
N VAL A 84 5.34 -11.92 -6.59
CA VAL A 84 5.39 -11.09 -7.79
C VAL A 84 4.27 -11.55 -8.71
N PHE A 85 3.48 -10.59 -9.19
CA PHE A 85 2.43 -10.81 -10.17
C PHE A 85 2.88 -10.23 -11.51
N ASP A 86 2.62 -10.96 -12.59
CA ASP A 86 2.89 -10.51 -13.95
C ASP A 86 1.81 -9.51 -14.44
N GLU A 87 1.99 -8.90 -15.61
CA GLU A 87 1.05 -7.93 -16.21
C GLU A 87 -0.36 -8.51 -16.38
N GLU A 88 -0.47 -9.83 -16.57
CA GLU A 88 -1.73 -10.57 -16.65
C GLU A 88 -2.33 -10.93 -15.27
N ASN A 89 -1.78 -10.35 -14.20
CA ASN A 89 -2.15 -10.60 -12.80
C ASN A 89 -1.99 -12.08 -12.37
N GLN A 90 -1.13 -12.83 -13.06
CA GLN A 90 -0.78 -14.20 -12.70
C GLN A 90 0.40 -14.22 -11.72
N MET A 91 0.38 -15.15 -10.76
CA MET A 91 1.45 -15.28 -9.79
C MET A 91 2.71 -15.84 -10.47
N SER A 92 3.72 -15.00 -10.66
CA SER A 92 5.01 -15.34 -11.29
C SER A 92 5.93 -16.10 -10.33
N GLY A 93 5.86 -15.80 -9.04
CA GLY A 93 6.63 -16.50 -8.01
C GLY A 93 6.77 -15.72 -6.70
N PHE A 94 7.62 -16.19 -5.80
CA PHE A 94 7.96 -15.53 -4.54
C PHE A 94 9.36 -14.91 -4.62
N SER A 95 9.50 -13.65 -4.22
CA SER A 95 10.75 -12.89 -4.23
C SER A 95 11.06 -12.30 -2.85
N PHE A 96 12.32 -12.41 -2.42
CA PHE A 96 12.83 -11.80 -1.20
C PHE A 96 13.37 -10.37 -1.41
N SER A 97 13.39 -9.89 -2.66
CA SER A 97 13.93 -8.57 -3.02
C SER A 97 13.04 -7.87 -4.05
N LYS A 98 11.71 -8.04 -3.92
CA LYS A 98 10.72 -7.39 -4.78
C LYS A 98 10.78 -5.86 -4.64
N GLY A 99 11.15 -5.38 -3.45
CA GLY A 99 11.04 -3.96 -3.10
C GLY A 99 9.62 -3.60 -2.65
N ALA A 100 9.49 -2.49 -1.93
CA ALA A 100 8.21 -1.99 -1.46
C ALA A 100 7.58 -1.11 -2.54
N ASP A 101 6.38 -1.45 -2.97
CA ASP A 101 5.56 -0.67 -3.88
C ASP A 101 4.44 0.04 -3.10
N PHE A 102 4.53 1.37 -3.06
CA PHE A 102 3.54 2.24 -2.43
C PHE A 102 2.47 2.74 -3.41
N GLY A 103 2.51 2.26 -4.65
CA GLY A 103 1.59 2.65 -5.70
C GLY A 103 1.93 4.00 -6.35
N ARG A 104 0.93 4.55 -7.05
CA ARG A 104 1.04 5.80 -7.80
C ARG A 104 0.49 6.97 -6.99
N SER A 105 1.19 8.10 -7.06
CA SER A 105 0.70 9.34 -6.48
C SER A 105 -0.49 9.86 -7.27
N PHE A 106 -1.61 10.03 -6.58
CA PHE A 106 -2.82 10.66 -7.11
C PHE A 106 -2.63 12.12 -7.53
N ARG A 107 -1.67 12.83 -6.91
CA ARG A 107 -1.39 14.25 -7.23
C ARG A 107 -0.42 14.41 -8.39
N TYR A 108 0.60 13.56 -8.46
CA TYR A 108 1.72 13.73 -9.40
C TYR A 108 1.73 12.70 -10.53
N GLY A 109 0.85 11.69 -10.52
CA GLY A 109 0.77 10.63 -11.54
C GLY A 109 1.98 9.67 -11.61
N ARG A 110 2.97 9.85 -10.74
CA ARG A 110 4.22 9.06 -10.71
C ARG A 110 4.31 8.15 -9.49
N PRO A 111 5.17 7.11 -9.50
CA PRO A 111 5.33 6.21 -8.36
C PRO A 111 5.69 6.96 -7.08
N VAL A 112 5.10 6.56 -5.97
CA VAL A 112 5.38 7.17 -4.65
C VAL A 112 6.81 6.85 -4.20
N THR A 113 7.36 5.70 -4.60
CA THR A 113 8.76 5.34 -4.38
C THR A 113 9.72 6.41 -4.92
N ASP A 114 9.45 6.93 -6.11
CA ASP A 114 10.30 7.94 -6.75
C ASP A 114 10.20 9.27 -6.01
N LEU A 115 8.98 9.63 -5.57
CA LEU A 115 8.75 10.83 -4.75
C LEU A 115 9.53 10.78 -3.44
N LEU A 116 9.57 9.61 -2.80
CA LEU A 116 10.31 9.40 -1.56
C LEU A 116 11.81 9.40 -1.80
N ALA A 117 12.29 8.70 -2.83
CA ALA A 117 13.71 8.65 -3.18
C ALA A 117 14.31 10.04 -3.42
N GLU A 118 13.56 10.95 -4.05
CA GLU A 118 13.98 12.34 -4.26
C GLU A 118 14.03 13.18 -2.97
N ARG A 119 13.18 12.87 -1.98
CA ARG A 119 13.00 13.71 -0.78
C ARG A 119 13.79 13.22 0.43
N VAL A 120 13.91 11.91 0.59
CA VAL A 120 14.55 11.28 1.76
C VAL A 120 15.97 11.80 2.01
N PRO A 121 16.87 11.89 1.02
CA PRO A 121 18.23 12.39 1.27
C PRO A 121 18.25 13.82 1.80
N ILE A 122 17.37 14.68 1.28
CA ILE A 122 17.28 16.09 1.67
C ILE A 122 16.79 16.20 3.12
N THR A 123 15.72 15.46 3.48
CA THR A 123 15.20 15.46 4.85
C THR A 123 16.21 14.92 5.86
N VAL A 124 16.96 13.88 5.50
CA VAL A 124 18.02 13.32 6.34
C VAL A 124 19.14 14.34 6.53
N LEU A 125 19.61 14.97 5.45
CA LEU A 125 20.67 15.97 5.51
C LEU A 125 20.26 17.16 6.39
N LEU A 126 19.03 17.65 6.25
CA LEU A 126 18.52 18.75 7.07
C LEU A 126 18.49 18.40 8.56
N ASN A 127 18.00 17.20 8.93
CA ASN A 127 17.97 16.78 10.34
C ASN A 127 19.36 16.53 10.93
N VAL A 128 20.33 16.11 10.11
CA VAL A 128 21.70 15.88 10.59
C VAL A 128 22.46 17.19 10.79
N LEU A 129 22.11 18.24 10.04
CA LEU A 129 22.75 19.55 10.12
C LEU A 129 22.06 20.54 11.07
N SER A 130 20.81 20.28 11.48
CA SER A 130 20.06 21.09 12.46
C SER A 130 20.34 20.66 13.89
#